data_AF-A0A2T3ZD44-F1
#
_entry.id   AF-A0A2T3ZD44-F1
#
_cell.length_a   1.000
_cell.length_b   1.000
_cell.length_c   1.000
_cell.angle_alpha   90.00
_cell.angle_beta   90.00
_cell.angle_gamma   90.00
#
_symmetry.space_group_name_H-M   'P 1'
#
loop_
_entity.id
_entity.type
_entity.pdbx_description
1 polymer ?
#
loop_
_entity_poly.entity_id
_entity_poly.type
_entity_poly.pdbx_seq_one_letter_code
_entity_poly.pdbx_strand_id
1 'polypeptide(L)'
;MPAQNDVDTKASDDTQLAQSSPTYAFRVSNLQINFHKNSLNVICRPSRSSKSSLLLALLGEMELLRGHVHLPLAQLPIDDDSRIAKTAYRSQEPWIMNQTIRAHILLELRFQNHRYKIAHDAVTLSRDIAEFEDGNLAHCGGTR
;
A
#
# COMPACT_ATOMS: atom_id res chain seq x y z
N MET A 1 -19.73 -63.55 40.79
CA MET A 1 -20.28 -62.38 41.50
C MET A 1 -19.27 -61.23 41.38
N PRO A 2 -19.70 -59.94 41.40
CA PRO A 2 -18.95 -58.78 40.89
C PRO A 2 -17.83 -58.29 41.85
N ALA A 3 -16.99 -57.29 41.56
CA ALA A 3 -16.96 -56.25 40.51
C ALA A 3 -15.48 -55.94 40.07
N GLN A 4 -15.10 -55.00 39.19
CA GLN A 4 -15.79 -53.97 38.37
C GLN A 4 -14.97 -53.64 37.09
N ASN A 5 -15.21 -52.49 36.43
CA ASN A 5 -14.37 -51.91 35.37
C ASN A 5 -13.36 -50.90 35.95
N ASP A 6 -12.20 -50.77 35.31
CA ASP A 6 -11.59 -49.46 35.03
C ASP A 6 -11.04 -49.46 33.60
N VAL A 7 -11.30 -48.35 32.88
CA VAL A 7 -10.95 -48.17 31.47
C VAL A 7 -9.76 -47.25 31.40
N ASP A 8 -8.69 -47.66 30.73
CA ASP A 8 -7.65 -46.73 30.29
C ASP A 8 -7.05 -47.19 28.94
N THR A 9 -7.83 -46.97 27.87
CA THR A 9 -7.36 -47.14 26.50
C THR A 9 -6.38 -46.02 26.17
N LYS A 10 -5.08 -46.27 26.39
CA LYS A 10 -4.01 -45.41 25.86
C LYS A 10 -3.96 -45.52 24.33
N ALA A 11 -4.75 -44.67 23.67
CA ALA A 11 -4.56 -44.37 22.26
C ALA A 11 -3.23 -43.61 22.10
N SER A 12 -2.29 -44.22 21.38
CA SER A 12 -1.13 -43.52 20.85
C SER A 12 -1.60 -42.63 19.72
N ASP A 13 -2.03 -41.41 20.04
CA ASP A 13 -2.41 -40.41 19.05
C ASP A 13 -1.14 -39.74 18.51
N ASP A 14 -0.52 -40.39 17.52
CA ASP A 14 0.58 -39.85 16.72
C ASP A 14 0.06 -38.63 15.93
N THR A 15 -0.06 -37.48 16.62
CA THR A 15 -0.32 -36.18 16.00
C THR A 15 0.90 -35.81 15.16
N GLN A 16 0.96 -36.36 13.95
CA GLN A 16 1.93 -36.00 12.93
C GLN A 16 1.89 -34.49 12.76
N LEU A 17 2.98 -33.83 13.15
CA LEU A 17 3.19 -32.41 12.91
C LEU A 17 2.93 -32.15 11.43
N ALA A 18 1.82 -31.49 11.13
CA ALA A 18 1.40 -31.23 9.77
C ALA A 18 2.54 -30.49 9.07
N GLN A 19 3.22 -31.20 8.16
CA GLN A 19 4.24 -30.62 7.31
C GLN A 19 3.52 -29.65 6.38
N SER A 20 3.38 -28.41 6.83
CA SER A 20 2.92 -27.32 5.98
C SER A 20 3.93 -27.21 4.85
N SER A 21 3.53 -27.75 3.70
CA SER A 21 4.26 -27.59 2.44
C SER A 21 4.65 -26.13 2.34
N PRO A 22 5.94 -25.79 2.11
CA PRO A 22 6.38 -24.41 2.18
C PRO A 22 5.65 -23.63 1.08
N THR A 23 4.61 -22.90 1.49
CA THR A 23 3.89 -21.99 0.61
C THR A 23 4.94 -21.07 0.01
N TYR A 24 5.11 -21.12 -1.32
CA TYR A 24 6.00 -20.27 -2.09
C TYR A 24 5.45 -18.83 -2.11
N ALA A 25 5.32 -18.24 -0.92
CA ALA A 25 5.00 -16.86 -0.72
C ALA A 25 6.13 -16.03 -1.32
N PHE A 26 5.75 -15.09 -2.19
CA PHE A 26 6.68 -14.14 -2.76
C PHE A 26 7.36 -13.35 -1.63
N ARG A 27 8.69 -13.27 -1.65
CA ARG A 27 9.51 -12.61 -0.63
C ARG A 27 10.57 -11.74 -1.28
N VAL A 28 10.85 -10.61 -0.65
CA VAL A 28 12.01 -9.77 -0.96
C VAL A 28 13.04 -9.98 0.14
N SER A 29 14.26 -10.35 -0.21
CA SER A 29 15.30 -10.78 0.73
C SER A 29 16.65 -10.13 0.43
N ASN A 30 17.56 -10.18 1.41
CA ASN A 30 18.96 -9.74 1.31
C ASN A 30 19.11 -8.31 0.76
N LEU A 31 18.27 -7.38 1.25
CA LEU A 31 18.38 -5.96 0.93
C LEU A 31 19.19 -5.23 2.00
N GLN A 32 20.15 -4.43 1.55
CA GLN A 32 20.85 -3.43 2.35
C GLN A 32 20.81 -2.12 1.55
N ILE A 33 19.92 -1.21 1.93
CA ILE A 33 19.62 0.03 1.19
C ILE A 33 19.58 1.19 2.18
N ASN A 34 20.34 2.24 1.90
CA ASN A 34 20.28 3.51 2.61
C ASN A 34 19.82 4.60 1.64
N PHE A 35 18.69 5.25 1.93
CA PHE A 35 18.17 6.35 1.11
C PHE A 35 18.77 7.68 1.56
N HIS A 36 19.22 8.49 0.59
CA HIS A 36 19.73 9.82 0.87
C HIS A 36 18.56 10.79 1.10
N LYS A 37 18.52 11.42 2.27
CA LYS A 37 17.52 12.46 2.59
C LYS A 37 17.71 13.67 1.67
N ASN A 38 16.62 14.39 1.40
CA ASN A 38 16.59 15.60 0.56
C ASN A 38 17.21 15.39 -0.85
N SER A 39 17.20 14.16 -1.36
CA SER A 39 17.84 13.75 -2.61
C SER A 39 16.88 12.90 -3.45
N LEU A 40 17.03 12.93 -4.78
CA LEU A 40 16.32 12.02 -5.66
C LEU A 40 16.94 10.62 -5.58
N ASN A 41 16.18 9.65 -5.09
CA ASN A 41 16.61 8.25 -5.01
C ASN A 41 15.87 7.45 -6.11
N VAL A 42 16.59 6.69 -6.94
CA VAL A 42 16.04 5.98 -8.11
C VAL A 42 16.33 4.49 -8.02
N ILE A 43 15.31 3.66 -8.24
CA ILE A 43 15.41 2.19 -8.18
C ILE A 43 15.28 1.60 -9.59
N CYS A 44 16.42 1.39 -10.26
CA CYS A 44 16.49 0.80 -11.60
C CYS A 44 16.72 -0.73 -11.54
N ARG A 45 15.89 -1.51 -12.25
CA ARG A 45 16.08 -2.95 -12.52
C ARG A 45 15.35 -3.32 -13.82
N PRO A 46 15.61 -4.48 -14.46
CA PRO A 46 14.79 -5.00 -15.57
C PRO A 46 13.29 -5.15 -15.22
N SER A 47 12.46 -5.30 -16.25
CA SER A 47 11.02 -5.58 -16.11
C SER A 47 10.77 -6.88 -15.33
N ARG A 48 9.58 -7.01 -14.69
CA ARG A 48 9.19 -8.15 -13.81
C ARG A 48 10.02 -8.35 -12.53
N SER A 49 10.94 -7.45 -12.19
CA SER A 49 11.58 -7.43 -10.86
C SER A 49 10.63 -6.91 -9.77
N SER A 50 10.86 -7.30 -8.52
CA SER A 50 10.18 -6.92 -7.27
C SER A 50 10.15 -5.42 -6.86
N LYS A 51 10.30 -4.47 -7.79
CA LYS A 51 10.34 -3.03 -7.52
C LYS A 51 9.07 -2.51 -6.84
N SER A 52 7.89 -2.88 -7.36
CA SER A 52 6.60 -2.46 -6.78
C SER A 52 6.44 -3.02 -5.36
N SER A 53 6.88 -4.25 -5.12
CA SER A 53 6.91 -4.84 -3.78
C SER A 53 7.86 -4.11 -2.83
N LEU A 54 9.03 -3.70 -3.30
CA LEU A 54 9.93 -2.87 -2.49
C LEU A 54 9.27 -1.52 -2.13
N LEU A 55 8.52 -0.89 -3.04
CA LEU A 55 7.75 0.32 -2.71
C LEU A 55 6.67 0.05 -1.67
N LEU A 56 5.94 -1.07 -1.77
CA LEU A 56 4.96 -1.48 -0.75
C LEU A 56 5.61 -1.74 0.62
N ALA A 57 6.79 -2.38 0.65
CA ALA A 57 7.55 -2.55 1.89
C ALA A 57 7.99 -1.21 2.50
N LEU A 58 8.31 -0.20 1.67
CA LEU A 58 8.62 1.16 2.13
C LEU A 58 7.39 1.97 2.59
N LEU A 59 6.18 1.47 2.31
CA LEU A 59 4.91 2.02 2.83
C LEU A 59 4.41 1.27 4.07
N GLY A 60 5.06 0.17 4.47
CA GLY A 60 4.63 -0.70 5.58
C GLY A 60 3.65 -1.80 5.18
N GLU A 61 3.30 -1.92 3.90
CA GLU A 61 2.33 -2.89 3.35
C GLU A 61 2.92 -4.31 3.16
N MET A 62 4.07 -4.60 3.75
CA MET A 62 4.71 -5.93 3.73
C MET A 62 5.25 -6.32 5.09
N GLU A 63 5.05 -7.59 5.47
CA GLU A 63 5.55 -8.16 6.71
C GLU A 63 7.08 -8.25 6.72
N LEU A 64 7.72 -7.71 7.78
CA LEU A 64 9.16 -7.79 7.98
C LEU A 64 9.53 -9.11 8.68
N LEU A 65 9.85 -10.13 7.90
CA LEU A 65 10.23 -11.45 8.43
C LEU A 65 11.59 -11.46 9.15
N ARG A 66 12.56 -10.65 8.69
CA ARG A 66 13.94 -10.57 9.23
C ARG A 66 14.59 -9.21 8.93
N GLY A 67 15.42 -8.72 9.85
CA GLY A 67 16.19 -7.49 9.69
C GLY A 67 15.53 -6.27 10.36
N HIS A 68 15.92 -5.07 9.95
CA HIS A 68 15.39 -3.81 10.46
C HIS A 68 15.04 -2.86 9.32
N VAL A 69 13.96 -2.11 9.50
CA VAL A 69 13.43 -1.16 8.51
C VAL A 69 13.08 0.14 9.24
N HIS A 70 13.73 1.24 8.84
CA HIS A 70 13.58 2.55 9.49
C HIS A 70 12.82 3.50 8.55
N LEU A 71 11.49 3.57 8.72
CA LEU A 71 10.61 4.37 7.87
C LEU A 71 10.09 5.60 8.61
N PRO A 72 10.05 6.79 7.97
CA PRO A 72 9.54 8.03 8.57
C PRO A 72 7.99 8.09 8.58
N LEU A 73 7.30 6.95 8.53
CA LEU A 73 5.86 6.84 8.24
C LEU A 73 4.94 7.24 9.41
N ALA A 74 5.44 7.25 10.64
CA ALA A 74 4.58 7.35 11.83
C ALA A 74 4.61 8.74 12.48
N GLN A 75 3.45 9.09 13.07
CA GLN A 75 3.21 10.19 14.01
C GLN A 75 3.13 11.60 13.40
N LEU A 76 1.89 11.95 13.01
CA LEU A 76 1.34 13.30 13.14
C LEU A 76 -0.01 13.20 13.90
N PRO A 77 -0.42 14.26 14.63
CA PRO A 77 -1.77 14.35 15.19
C PRO A 77 -2.84 14.21 14.11
N ILE A 78 -3.92 13.49 14.41
CA ILE A 78 -5.12 13.43 13.56
C ILE A 78 -5.97 14.67 13.86
N ASP A 79 -5.45 15.83 13.49
CA ASP A 79 -6.26 17.03 13.39
C ASP A 79 -7.15 16.89 12.14
N ASP A 80 -8.39 17.37 12.19
CA ASP A 80 -9.44 17.10 11.18
C ASP A 80 -9.06 17.51 9.73
N ASP A 81 -8.14 18.46 9.56
CA ASP A 81 -7.58 18.89 8.26
C ASP A 81 -6.17 18.33 7.96
N SER A 82 -5.56 17.60 8.91
CA SER A 82 -4.16 17.12 8.89
C SER A 82 -4.03 15.61 8.58
N ARG A 83 -5.03 15.01 7.90
CA ARG A 83 -4.94 13.63 7.33
C ARG A 83 -3.89 13.48 6.20
N ILE A 84 -2.93 14.40 6.11
CA ILE A 84 -1.89 14.44 5.09
C ILE A 84 -0.73 13.57 5.55
N ALA A 85 -0.62 12.35 5.01
CA ALA A 85 0.59 11.56 5.18
C ALA A 85 1.83 12.33 4.68
N LYS A 86 2.95 12.23 5.41
CA LYS A 86 4.26 12.77 4.97
C LYS A 86 4.83 12.03 3.75
N THR A 87 4.13 11.01 3.26
CA THR A 87 4.51 10.15 2.14
C THR A 87 3.35 10.08 1.17
N ALA A 88 3.62 10.36 -0.10
CA ALA A 88 2.69 10.14 -1.21
C ALA A 88 3.14 8.90 -2.01
N TYR A 89 2.18 8.13 -2.51
CA TYR A 89 2.43 6.97 -3.36
C TYR A 89 1.62 7.08 -4.66
N ARG A 90 2.22 6.64 -5.76
CA ARG A 90 1.58 6.52 -7.07
C ARG A 90 1.82 5.10 -7.58
N SER A 91 0.75 4.31 -7.64
CA SER A 91 0.73 2.96 -8.21
C SER A 91 1.17 2.96 -9.68
N GLN A 92 1.61 1.82 -10.21
CA GLN A 92 1.96 1.70 -11.63
C GLN A 92 0.74 1.95 -12.54
N GLU A 93 -0.39 1.34 -12.19
CA GLU A 93 -1.69 1.52 -12.82
C GLU A 93 -2.53 2.50 -11.98
N PRO A 94 -3.13 3.54 -12.57
CA PRO A 94 -3.93 4.51 -11.83
C PRO A 94 -5.27 3.90 -11.41
N TRP A 95 -5.70 4.16 -10.17
CA TRP A 95 -7.03 3.80 -9.72
C TRP A 95 -8.01 4.94 -10.05
N ILE A 96 -8.87 4.71 -11.04
CA ILE A 96 -9.91 5.66 -11.46
C ILE A 96 -11.26 5.13 -10.96
N MET A 97 -11.94 5.93 -10.14
CA MET A 97 -13.29 5.69 -9.64
C MET A 97 -14.31 6.43 -10.53
N ASN A 98 -15.61 6.12 -10.39
CA ASN A 98 -16.67 6.90 -11.05
C ASN A 98 -16.90 8.21 -10.28
N GLN A 99 -16.05 9.21 -10.52
CA GLN A 99 -16.02 10.50 -9.82
C GLN A 99 -15.43 11.61 -10.71
N THR A 100 -15.55 12.86 -10.27
CA THR A 100 -14.95 14.01 -11.00
C THR A 100 -13.42 14.01 -10.95
N ILE A 101 -12.76 14.62 -11.93
CA ILE A 101 -11.30 14.82 -11.94
C ILE A 101 -10.83 15.50 -10.63
N ARG A 102 -11.57 16.51 -10.16
CA ARG A 102 -11.29 17.19 -8.88
C ARG A 102 -11.36 16.23 -7.69
N ALA A 103 -12.33 15.32 -7.64
CA ALA A 103 -12.44 14.32 -6.58
C ALA A 103 -11.25 13.34 -6.58
N HIS A 104 -10.78 12.90 -7.76
CA HIS A 104 -9.56 12.07 -7.86
C HIS A 104 -8.29 12.78 -7.35
N ILE A 105 -8.18 14.10 -7.53
CA ILE A 105 -7.04 14.89 -7.04
C ILE A 105 -7.14 15.13 -5.52
N LEU A 106 -8.34 15.32 -4.98
CA LEU A 106 -8.57 15.56 -3.55
C LEU A 106 -8.56 14.28 -2.71
N LEU A 107 -9.00 13.16 -3.28
CA LEU A 107 -9.34 11.93 -2.56
C LEU A 107 -10.30 12.27 -1.40
N GLU A 108 -9.96 11.89 -0.17
CA GLU A 108 -10.75 12.17 1.03
C GLU A 108 -10.44 13.53 1.70
N LEU A 109 -9.67 14.41 1.04
CA LEU A 109 -9.31 15.73 1.58
C LEU A 109 -10.33 16.81 1.20
N ARG A 110 -10.56 17.76 2.11
CA ARG A 110 -11.37 18.96 1.83
C ARG A 110 -10.74 19.80 0.72
N PHE A 111 -11.56 20.40 -0.14
CA PHE A 111 -11.10 21.30 -1.19
C PHE A 111 -10.51 22.58 -0.60
N GLN A 112 -9.19 22.76 -0.76
CA GLN A 112 -8.48 23.99 -0.41
C GLN A 112 -7.84 24.57 -1.67
N ASN A 113 -8.37 25.68 -2.18
CA ASN A 113 -8.03 26.25 -3.49
C ASN A 113 -6.51 26.43 -3.69
N HIS A 114 -5.80 26.99 -2.71
CA HIS A 114 -4.35 27.19 -2.73
C HIS A 114 -3.57 25.88 -2.93
N ARG A 115 -3.86 24.84 -2.14
CA ARG A 115 -3.21 23.52 -2.26
C ARG A 115 -3.58 22.82 -3.56
N TYR A 116 -4.84 22.89 -3.95
CA TYR A 116 -5.32 22.32 -5.20
C TYR A 116 -4.59 22.92 -6.40
N LYS A 117 -4.44 24.25 -6.44
CA LYS A 117 -3.70 24.94 -7.49
C LYS A 117 -2.23 24.54 -7.53
N ILE A 118 -1.54 24.49 -6.38
CA ILE A 118 -0.14 24.02 -6.32
C ILE A 118 0.00 22.61 -6.88
N ALA A 119 -0.88 21.67 -6.49
CA ALA A 119 -0.83 20.30 -6.99
C ALA A 119 -1.11 20.23 -8.50
N HIS A 120 -2.15 20.92 -8.97
CA HIS A 120 -2.57 21.01 -10.37
C HIS A 120 -1.47 21.58 -11.28
N ASP A 121 -0.85 22.68 -10.86
CA ASP A 121 0.18 23.35 -11.63
C ASP A 121 1.49 22.53 -11.63
N ALA A 122 1.81 21.83 -10.53
CA ALA A 122 2.98 20.95 -10.43
C ALA A 122 2.92 19.71 -11.36
N VAL A 123 1.72 19.20 -11.66
CA VAL A 123 1.53 18.13 -12.66
C VAL A 123 1.26 18.64 -14.08
N THR A 124 1.25 19.97 -14.29
CA THR A 124 0.99 20.63 -15.59
C THR A 124 -0.37 20.28 -16.22
N LEU A 125 -1.35 19.84 -15.41
CA LEU A 125 -2.61 19.26 -15.85
C LEU A 125 -3.59 20.29 -16.49
N SER A 126 -3.26 21.59 -16.43
CA SER A 126 -4.05 22.69 -16.97
C SER A 126 -4.47 22.50 -18.44
N ARG A 127 -3.60 21.90 -19.26
CA ARG A 127 -3.89 21.70 -20.69
C ARG A 127 -4.92 20.61 -20.89
N ASP A 128 -4.71 19.46 -20.28
CA ASP A 128 -5.56 18.28 -20.45
C ASP A 128 -6.96 18.53 -19.84
N ILE A 129 -7.04 19.25 -18.71
CA ILE A 129 -8.31 19.68 -18.11
C ILE A 129 -9.08 20.65 -19.01
N ALA A 130 -8.40 21.50 -19.80
CA ALA A 130 -9.05 22.46 -20.68
C ALA A 130 -9.69 21.81 -21.92
N GLU A 131 -9.46 20.52 -22.18
CA GLU A 131 -10.13 19.77 -23.24
C GLU A 131 -11.54 19.31 -22.85
N PHE A 132 -11.92 19.41 -21.56
CA PHE A 132 -13.25 19.06 -21.05
C PHE A 132 -14.13 20.29 -20.86
N GLU A 133 -15.40 20.23 -21.29
CA GLU A 133 -16.38 21.32 -21.11
C GLU A 133 -16.59 21.72 -19.64
N ASP A 134 -16.74 20.72 -18.76
CA ASP A 134 -16.83 20.89 -17.29
C ASP A 134 -15.47 21.11 -16.61
N GLY A 135 -14.37 21.12 -17.37
CA GLY A 135 -13.01 21.18 -16.86
C GLY A 135 -12.73 20.14 -15.78
N ASN A 136 -12.29 20.58 -14.59
CA ASN A 136 -11.99 19.68 -13.48
C ASN A 136 -13.24 19.09 -12.78
N LEU A 137 -14.45 19.50 -13.17
CA LEU A 137 -15.70 18.86 -12.73
C LEU A 137 -16.16 17.75 -13.68
N ALA A 138 -15.48 17.54 -14.82
CA ALA A 138 -15.76 16.43 -15.72
C ALA A 138 -15.64 15.09 -14.98
N HIS A 139 -16.55 14.18 -15.29
CA HIS A 139 -16.61 12.85 -14.68
C HIS A 139 -15.66 11.88 -15.41
N CYS A 140 -14.92 11.09 -14.62
CA CYS A 140 -14.08 9.99 -15.09
C CYS A 140 -14.61 8.67 -14.52
N GLY A 141 -14.32 7.55 -15.20
CA GLY A 141 -14.74 6.22 -14.78
C GLY A 141 -16.22 5.94 -15.07
N GLY A 142 -16.59 5.76 -16.34
CA GLY A 142 -17.98 5.48 -16.71
C GLY A 142 -18.46 4.11 -16.24
N THR A 143 -19.70 4.05 -15.73
CA THR A 143 -20.49 2.82 -15.71
C THR A 143 -20.84 2.42 -17.14
N ARG A 144 -20.46 1.19 -17.54
CA ARG A 144 -21.09 0.48 -18.66
C ARG A 144 -22.47 -0.04 -18.25
#